data_AF-A0A521XTB9-F1
#
_entry.id   AF-A0A521XTB9-F1
#
_cell.length_a   1.000
_cell.length_b   1.000
_cell.length_c   1.000
_cell.angle_alpha   90.00
_cell.angle_beta   90.00
_cell.angle_gamma   90.00
#
_symmetry.space_group_name_H-M   'P 1'
#
loop_
_entity.id
_entity.type
_entity.pdbx_description
1 polymer ?
#
loop_
_entity_poly.entity_id
_entity_poly.type
_entity_poly.pdbx_seq_one_letter_code
_entity_poly.pdbx_strand_id
1 'polypeptide(L)'
;MRVGPAVFWSLRDLSPGAQITVNTNNGPVNYVVDWSQWADPNGDFTQYVSKTGGDAITLVTCIGQFSGGHYSNRFIVRGHRV
;
A
#
# COMPACT_ATOMS: atom_id res chain seq x y z
N MET A 1 -15.62 8.44 -19.86
CA MET A 1 -14.84 8.57 -18.62
C MET A 1 -13.37 8.37 -18.93
N ARG A 2 -12.48 9.29 -18.53
CA ARG A 2 -11.03 9.04 -18.57
C ARG A 2 -10.69 8.22 -17.33
N VAL A 3 -10.58 6.90 -17.47
CA VAL A 3 -10.06 6.02 -16.43
C VAL A 3 -8.54 5.94 -16.59
N GLY A 4 -7.83 6.75 -15.82
CA GLY A 4 -6.40 6.59 -15.63
C GLY A 4 -6.10 5.50 -14.59
N PRO A 5 -4.88 4.94 -14.57
CA PRO A 5 -4.46 4.06 -13.48
C PRO A 5 -4.70 4.73 -12.13
N ALA A 6 -5.07 3.94 -11.11
CA ALA A 6 -5.24 4.44 -9.75
C ALA A 6 -3.98 5.21 -9.30
N VAL A 7 -4.13 6.19 -8.41
CA VAL A 7 -3.01 7.03 -7.90
C VAL A 7 -1.85 6.17 -7.39
N PHE A 8 -2.15 4.99 -6.84
CA PHE A 8 -1.20 4.01 -6.33
C PHE A 8 -1.05 2.76 -7.20
N TRP A 9 -1.30 2.87 -8.51
CA TRP A 9 -1.20 1.73 -9.44
C TRP A 9 0.18 1.07 -9.46
N SER A 10 1.25 1.86 -9.39
CA SER A 10 2.63 1.38 -9.39
C SER A 10 3.12 0.86 -8.03
N LEU A 11 2.29 0.85 -6.98
CA LEU A 11 2.69 0.22 -5.71
C LEU A 11 3.06 -1.25 -5.88
N ARG A 12 2.47 -1.92 -6.88
CA ARG A 12 2.78 -3.30 -7.24
C ARG A 12 4.23 -3.55 -7.66
N ASP A 13 4.94 -2.49 -8.01
CA ASP A 13 6.33 -2.56 -8.44
C ASP A 13 7.30 -2.43 -7.23
N LEU A 14 6.79 -2.09 -6.04
CA LEU A 14 7.59 -2.02 -4.82
C LEU A 14 7.96 -3.41 -4.31
N SER A 15 9.27 -3.60 -4.13
CA SER A 15 9.89 -4.80 -3.58
C SER A 15 10.43 -4.55 -2.16
N PRO A 16 10.62 -5.59 -1.35
CA PRO A 16 11.34 -5.49 -0.07
C PRO A 16 12.67 -4.74 -0.23
N GLY A 17 12.96 -3.84 0.72
CA GLY A 17 14.13 -2.96 0.68
C GLY A 17 13.92 -1.62 -0.03
N ALA A 18 12.82 -1.45 -0.78
CA ALA A 18 12.51 -0.16 -1.41
C ALA A 18 12.23 0.93 -0.35
N GLN A 19 12.66 2.15 -0.63
CA GLN A 19 12.43 3.28 0.27
C GLN A 19 11.09 3.97 -0.02
N ILE A 20 10.39 4.35 1.05
CA ILE A 20 9.19 5.18 1.01
C ILE A 20 9.48 6.45 1.81
N THR A 21 9.36 7.60 1.17
CA THR A 21 9.45 8.90 1.85
C THR A 21 8.07 9.54 1.93
N VAL A 22 7.63 9.85 3.14
CA VAL A 22 6.39 10.59 3.42
C VAL A 22 6.76 12.01 3.82
N ASN A 23 6.39 12.99 3.00
CA ASN A 23 6.59 14.39 3.34
C ASN A 23 5.52 14.83 4.34
N THR A 24 5.95 15.22 5.55
CA THR A 24 5.07 15.75 6.60
C THR A 24 5.41 17.21 6.89
N ASN A 25 4.54 17.89 7.63
CA ASN A 25 4.80 19.28 8.08
C ASN A 25 6.03 19.39 8.98
N ASN A 26 6.46 18.29 9.62
CA ASN A 26 7.64 18.25 10.49
C ASN A 26 8.91 17.79 9.75
N GLY A 27 8.83 17.65 8.42
CA GLY A 27 9.91 17.12 7.57
C GLY A 27 9.59 15.74 6.99
N PRO A 28 10.46 15.21 6.12
CA PRO A 28 10.31 13.90 5.52
C PRO A 28 10.48 12.79 6.57
N VAL A 29 9.62 11.77 6.51
CA VAL A 29 9.73 10.54 7.28
C VAL A 29 10.01 9.40 6.31
N ASN A 30 11.05 8.62 6.57
CA ASN A 30 11.49 7.54 5.69
C ASN A 30 11.09 6.18 6.26
N TYR A 31 10.71 5.28 5.36
CA TYR A 31 10.40 3.89 5.65
C TYR A 31 11.11 2.99 4.64
N VAL A 32 11.32 1.73 5.01
CA VAL A 32 11.79 0.68 4.12
C VAL A 32 10.70 -0.39 4.01
N VAL A 33 10.41 -0.83 2.79
CA VAL A 33 9.44 -1.88 2.51
C VAL A 33 9.94 -3.21 3.09
N ASP A 34 9.10 -3.85 3.89
CA ASP A 34 9.32 -5.18 4.43
C ASP A 34 8.80 -6.25 3.47
N TRP A 35 7.57 -6.07 3.02
CA TRP A 35 6.86 -7.01 2.15
C TRP A 35 5.71 -6.34 1.41
N SER A 36 5.27 -7.01 0.35
CA SER A 36 4.07 -6.64 -0.39
C SER A 36 3.28 -7.89 -0.80
N GLN A 37 1.95 -7.77 -0.88
CA GLN A 37 1.09 -8.91 -1.24
C GLN A 37 -0.25 -8.48 -1.85
N TRP A 38 -0.84 -9.39 -2.63
CA TRP A 38 -2.21 -9.28 -3.10
C TRP A 38 -3.19 -9.69 -2.00
N ALA A 39 -4.33 -9.02 -1.91
CA ALA A 39 -5.39 -9.33 -0.96
C ALA A 39 -6.77 -9.33 -1.65
N ASP A 40 -7.68 -10.13 -1.09
CA ASP A 40 -9.10 -10.12 -1.45
C ASP A 40 -9.70 -8.75 -1.09
N PRO A 41 -10.44 -8.10 -2.01
CA PRO A 41 -11.05 -6.80 -1.75
C PRO A 41 -12.10 -6.80 -0.63
N ASN A 42 -12.65 -7.97 -0.30
CA ASN A 42 -13.66 -8.18 0.75
C ASN A 42 -13.10 -8.97 1.95
N GLY A 43 -11.79 -9.26 1.96
CA GLY A 43 -11.15 -9.96 3.08
C GLY A 43 -11.08 -9.13 4.36
N ASP A 44 -10.61 -9.74 5.45
CA ASP A 44 -10.34 -9.01 6.70
C ASP A 44 -8.99 -8.28 6.63
N PHE A 45 -9.05 -6.94 6.73
CA PHE A 45 -7.89 -6.05 6.70
C PHE A 45 -7.29 -5.77 8.07
N THR A 46 -7.91 -6.25 9.15
CA THR A 46 -7.48 -5.99 10.54
C THR A 46 -6.00 -6.34 10.72
N GLN A 47 -5.55 -7.46 10.15
CA GLN A 47 -4.15 -7.89 10.20
C GLN A 47 -3.16 -6.89 9.56
N TYR A 48 -3.59 -6.09 8.58
CA TYR A 48 -2.72 -5.14 7.86
C TYR A 48 -2.64 -3.76 8.51
N VAL A 49 -3.66 -3.41 9.33
CA VAL A 49 -3.80 -2.08 9.96
C VAL A 49 -3.69 -2.12 11.48
N SER A 50 -3.57 -3.31 12.07
CA SER A 50 -3.39 -3.48 13.51
C SER A 50 -2.14 -2.76 14.01
N LYS A 51 -2.20 -2.29 15.26
CA LYS A 51 -1.06 -1.67 15.93
C LYS A 51 0.11 -2.63 15.96
N THR A 52 1.28 -2.15 15.60
CA THR A 52 2.54 -2.89 15.71
C THR A 52 3.38 -2.42 16.90
N GLY A 53 4.40 -3.21 17.22
CA GLY A 53 5.38 -2.88 18.28
C GLY A 53 6.29 -1.70 17.93
N GLY A 54 6.20 -1.15 16.71
CA GLY A 54 7.00 -0.02 16.25
C GLY A 54 6.27 0.82 15.19
N ASP A 55 6.95 1.89 14.77
CA ASP A 55 6.49 2.83 13.75
C ASP A 55 6.59 2.19 12.35
N ALA A 56 5.46 2.15 11.65
CA ALA A 56 5.31 1.40 10.42
C ALA A 56 4.24 2.01 9.53
N ILE A 57 4.41 1.79 8.23
CA ILE A 57 3.50 2.27 7.19
C ILE A 57 2.84 1.08 6.48
N THR A 58 1.53 1.16 6.30
CA THR A 58 0.78 0.25 5.39
C THR A 58 0.20 1.09 4.27
N LEU A 59 0.58 0.79 3.02
CA LEU A 59 -0.04 1.37 1.83
C LEU A 59 -1.00 0.33 1.24
N VAL A 60 -2.22 0.76 0.95
CA VAL A 60 -3.29 -0.10 0.40
C VAL A 60 -3.82 0.54 -0.87
N THR A 61 -3.89 -0.22 -1.96
CA THR A 61 -4.44 0.25 -3.23
C THR A 61 -5.40 -0.75 -3.86
N CYS A 62 -6.27 -0.25 -4.72
CA CYS A 62 -7.12 -1.05 -5.61
C CYS A 62 -6.32 -1.46 -6.85
N ILE A 63 -6.36 -2.75 -7.19
CA ILE A 63 -5.63 -3.31 -8.33
C ILE A 63 -6.39 -4.48 -8.96
N GLY A 64 -5.94 -4.95 -10.12
CA GLY A 64 -6.51 -6.10 -10.82
C GLY A 64 -7.46 -5.64 -11.93
N GLN A 65 -8.43 -6.49 -12.26
CA GLN A 65 -9.41 -6.17 -13.29
C GLN A 65 -10.42 -5.15 -12.74
N PHE A 66 -10.67 -4.08 -13.50
CA PHE A 66 -11.76 -3.15 -13.22
C PHE A 66 -13.05 -3.64 -13.89
N SER A 67 -14.11 -3.82 -13.11
CA SER A 67 -15.44 -4.19 -13.61
C SER A 67 -16.51 -3.68 -12.64
N GLY A 68 -17.68 -3.27 -13.14
CA GLY A 68 -18.80 -2.88 -12.27
C GLY A 68 -18.49 -1.78 -11.26
N GLY A 69 -17.57 -0.85 -11.58
CA GLY A 69 -17.19 0.25 -10.70
C GLY A 69 -16.14 -0.07 -9.63
N HIS A 70 -15.58 -1.29 -9.61
CA HIS A 70 -14.59 -1.71 -8.62
C HIS A 70 -13.46 -2.54 -9.24
N TYR A 71 -12.34 -2.60 -8.52
CA TYR A 71 -11.21 -3.44 -8.86
C TYR A 71 -11.29 -4.79 -8.13
N SER A 72 -10.92 -5.87 -8.81
CA SER A 72 -11.00 -7.25 -8.33
C SER A 72 -10.12 -7.57 -7.12
N ASN A 73 -9.10 -6.74 -6.83
CA ASN A 73 -8.12 -7.03 -5.78
C ASN A 73 -7.67 -5.76 -5.04
N ARG A 74 -6.95 -5.99 -3.93
CA ARG A 74 -6.12 -5.00 -3.28
C ARG A 74 -4.65 -5.41 -3.35
N PHE A 75 -3.78 -4.41 -3.32
CA PHE A 75 -2.35 -4.63 -3.13
C PHE A 75 -1.92 -3.90 -1.86
N ILE A 76 -1.23 -4.63 -0.99
CA ILE A 76 -0.81 -4.18 0.33
C ILE A 76 0.70 -4.11 0.34
N VAL A 77 1.24 -2.98 0.77
CA VAL A 77 2.68 -2.80 1.02
C VAL A 77 2.86 -2.46 2.48
N ARG A 78 3.79 -3.14 3.15
CA ARG A 78 4.16 -2.87 4.54
C ARG A 78 5.61 -2.42 4.59
N GLY A 79 5.90 -1.44 5.43
CA GLY A 79 7.27 -1.05 5.75
C GLY A 79 7.43 -0.56 7.18
N HIS A 80 8.67 -0.56 7.66
CA HIS A 80 9.06 -0.02 8.95
C HIS A 80 9.81 1.30 8.79
N ARG A 81 9.74 2.15 9.81
CA ARG A 81 10.44 3.42 9.81
C ARG A 81 11.96 3.23 9.92
N VAL A 82 12.72 4.05 9.20
CA VAL A 82 14.18 4.15 9.27
C VAL A 82 14.61 5.26 10.25
#